data_AF-A0A9D2QWC1-F1
#
_entry.id   AF-A0A9D2QWC1-F1
#
_cell.length_a   1.000
_cell.length_b   1.000
_cell.length_c   1.000
_cell.angle_alpha   90.00
_cell.angle_beta   90.00
_cell.angle_gamma   90.00
#
_symmetry.space_group_name_H-M   'P 1'
#
loop_
_entity.id
_entity.type
_entity.pdbx_description
1 polymer ?
#
loop_
_entity_poly.entity_id
_entity_poly.type
_entity_poly.pdbx_seq_one_letter_code
_entity_poly.pdbx_strand_id
1 'polypeptide(L)'
;MLSVLLNWCFIFITAFLTGFAALLPFGRFGYRVRRDTDVIVAGLAVLTVYAQAFSLFAGVGMAAVLFLVLFCTGAAVLLRKRILEYGKRRKAEGWGLTPARAAAAVFLVLLFSCGTSRGFMHVDTDLYHAQAIRWIEEYGVVPGLGCLHSRFAYNSASFALSALFSMRWLFGEPMHTVQGFLALTVGIQCIAGLGKAGNGRRIRISDFLRLGAVYYLTVLFGEMVSPATDYFAMLLVFYVLIAWLDELEAGERHAAPYALLSLLLVFTATVKLSAAVMLLLVLKPA
;
A
#
# COMPACT_ATOMS: atom_id res chain seq x y z
N MET A 1 -13.86 -0.37 14.73
CA MET A 1 -13.62 -1.59 13.92
C MET A 1 -14.46 -1.63 12.65
N LEU A 2 -15.80 -1.53 12.71
CA LEU A 2 -16.63 -1.59 11.50
C LEU A 2 -16.29 -0.48 10.47
N SER A 3 -16.11 0.76 10.93
CA SER A 3 -15.64 1.87 10.09
C SER A 3 -14.32 1.56 9.40
N VAL A 4 -13.34 1.01 10.14
CA VAL A 4 -12.03 0.58 9.59
C VAL A 4 -12.22 -0.43 8.47
N LEU A 5 -13.09 -1.43 8.65
CA LEU A 5 -13.37 -2.42 7.61
C LEU A 5 -14.02 -1.80 6.37
N LEU A 6 -14.99 -0.91 6.55
CA LEU A 6 -15.62 -0.20 5.42
C LEU A 6 -14.60 0.65 4.66
N ASN A 7 -13.75 1.38 5.39
CA ASN A 7 -12.68 2.18 4.81
C ASN A 7 -11.66 1.30 4.07
N TRP A 8 -11.26 0.15 4.64
CA TRP A 8 -10.37 -0.80 3.98
C TRP A 8 -10.98 -1.44 2.73
N CYS A 9 -12.28 -1.74 2.73
CA CYS A 9 -12.99 -2.18 1.52
C CYS A 9 -12.90 -1.10 0.43
N PHE A 10 -13.08 0.16 0.80
CA PHE A 10 -12.95 1.28 -0.14
C PHE A 10 -11.52 1.45 -0.67
N ILE A 11 -10.50 1.41 0.22
CA ILE A 11 -9.08 1.43 -0.17
C ILE A 11 -8.78 0.26 -1.10
N PHE A 12 -9.23 -0.96 -0.76
CA PHE A 12 -8.98 -2.15 -1.57
C PHE A 12 -9.57 -2.02 -2.97
N ILE A 13 -10.83 -1.61 -3.11
CA ILE A 13 -11.49 -1.48 -4.42
C ILE A 13 -10.78 -0.42 -5.27
N THR A 14 -10.53 0.75 -4.71
CA THR A 14 -9.90 1.86 -5.44
C THR A 14 -8.45 1.57 -5.79
N ALA A 15 -7.65 1.01 -4.86
CA ALA A 15 -6.27 0.60 -5.11
C ALA A 15 -6.20 -0.55 -6.13
N PHE A 16 -7.08 -1.55 -6.04
CA PHE A 16 -7.11 -2.63 -7.00
C PHE A 16 -7.41 -2.13 -8.42
N LEU A 17 -8.43 -1.28 -8.60
CA LEU A 17 -8.81 -0.77 -9.92
C LEU A 17 -7.75 0.15 -10.53
N THR A 18 -7.23 1.10 -9.74
CA THR A 18 -6.18 2.03 -10.18
C THR A 18 -4.87 1.30 -10.46
N GLY A 19 -4.45 0.40 -9.57
CA GLY A 19 -3.25 -0.41 -9.73
C GLY A 19 -3.35 -1.37 -10.92
N PHE A 20 -4.50 -1.99 -11.13
CA PHE A 20 -4.72 -2.87 -12.28
C PHE A 20 -4.62 -2.07 -13.58
N ALA A 21 -5.29 -0.92 -13.66
CA ALA A 21 -5.20 -0.02 -14.81
C ALA A 21 -3.75 0.46 -15.07
N ALA A 22 -3.01 0.80 -14.02
CA ALA A 22 -1.63 1.29 -14.12
C ALA A 22 -0.63 0.20 -14.55
N LEU A 23 -0.84 -1.06 -14.16
CA LEU A 23 0.05 -2.17 -14.50
C LEU A 23 -0.22 -2.76 -15.90
N LEU A 24 -1.41 -2.54 -16.48
CA LEU A 24 -1.78 -3.08 -17.80
C LEU A 24 -0.81 -2.74 -18.94
N PRO A 25 -0.32 -1.50 -19.11
CA PRO A 25 0.62 -1.16 -20.18
C PRO A 25 1.93 -1.95 -20.10
N PHE A 26 2.37 -2.29 -18.88
CA PHE A 26 3.61 -3.03 -18.66
C PHE A 26 3.56 -4.48 -19.13
N GLY A 27 2.35 -5.01 -19.40
CA GLY A 27 2.19 -6.30 -20.08
C GLY A 27 2.88 -6.39 -21.43
N ARG A 28 3.03 -5.26 -22.13
CA ARG A 28 3.78 -5.18 -23.40
C ARG A 28 5.29 -5.34 -23.22
N PHE A 29 5.80 -5.06 -22.03
CA PHE A 29 7.22 -5.17 -21.66
C PHE A 29 7.53 -6.49 -20.92
N GLY A 30 6.64 -7.49 -21.04
CA GLY A 30 6.81 -8.79 -20.41
C GLY A 30 6.41 -8.85 -18.93
N TYR A 31 5.87 -7.76 -18.35
CA TYR A 31 5.38 -7.79 -16.99
C TYR A 31 4.08 -8.58 -16.89
N ARG A 32 4.04 -9.57 -16.01
CA ARG A 32 2.82 -10.31 -15.70
C ARG A 32 2.55 -10.21 -14.21
N VAL A 33 1.35 -9.76 -13.87
CA VAL A 33 0.88 -9.72 -12.47
C VAL A 33 0.86 -11.14 -11.91
N ARG A 34 1.72 -11.40 -10.92
CA ARG A 34 1.88 -12.71 -10.24
C ARG A 34 1.16 -12.74 -8.89
N ARG A 35 1.13 -11.61 -8.18
CA ARG A 35 0.50 -11.49 -6.85
C ARG A 35 -0.57 -10.40 -6.87
N ASP A 36 -1.66 -10.64 -6.15
CA ASP A 36 -2.72 -9.64 -5.98
C ASP A 36 -2.20 -8.41 -5.21
N THR A 37 -1.23 -8.62 -4.32
CA THR A 37 -0.58 -7.54 -3.57
C THR A 37 0.20 -6.57 -4.47
N ASP A 38 0.75 -7.03 -5.60
CA ASP A 38 1.45 -6.16 -6.57
C ASP A 38 0.49 -5.11 -7.13
N VAL A 39 -0.75 -5.52 -7.43
CA VAL A 39 -1.81 -4.64 -7.92
C VAL A 39 -2.19 -3.62 -6.85
N ILE A 40 -2.38 -4.08 -5.61
CA ILE A 40 -2.77 -3.21 -4.48
C ILE A 40 -1.72 -2.16 -4.22
N VAL A 41 -0.44 -2.55 -4.07
CA VAL A 41 0.65 -1.60 -3.75
C VAL A 41 0.91 -0.63 -4.89
N ALA A 42 0.85 -1.08 -6.15
CA ALA A 42 0.90 -0.17 -7.29
C ALA A 42 -0.26 0.84 -7.27
N GLY A 43 -1.46 0.37 -6.93
CA GLY A 43 -2.64 1.22 -6.73
C GLY A 43 -2.45 2.27 -5.64
N LEU A 44 -1.93 1.88 -4.47
CA LEU A 44 -1.64 2.81 -3.38
C LEU A 44 -0.62 3.88 -3.81
N ALA A 45 0.41 3.52 -4.58
CA ALA A 45 1.36 4.48 -5.12
C ALA A 45 0.69 5.47 -6.09
N VAL A 46 -0.13 4.97 -7.03
CA VAL A 46 -0.89 5.81 -7.99
C VAL A 46 -1.87 6.74 -7.27
N LEU A 47 -2.60 6.22 -6.28
CA LEU A 47 -3.53 6.99 -5.45
C LEU A 47 -2.81 8.06 -4.63
N THR A 48 -1.57 7.79 -4.20
CA THR A 48 -0.76 8.79 -3.51
C THR A 48 -0.38 9.92 -4.45
N VAL A 49 0.11 9.60 -5.65
CA VAL A 49 0.42 10.61 -6.68
C VAL A 49 -0.82 11.42 -7.05
N TYR A 50 -1.97 10.75 -7.18
CA TYR A 50 -3.26 11.42 -7.39
C TYR A 50 -3.59 12.42 -6.27
N ALA A 51 -3.49 11.99 -5.01
CA ALA A 51 -3.74 12.84 -3.85
C ALA A 51 -2.78 14.03 -3.78
N GLN A 52 -1.50 13.81 -4.07
CA GLN A 52 -0.48 14.87 -4.12
C GLN A 52 -0.72 15.85 -5.26
N ALA A 53 -1.13 15.38 -6.44
CA ALA A 53 -1.44 16.26 -7.56
C ALA A 53 -2.71 17.08 -7.27
N PHE A 54 -3.73 16.45 -6.67
CA PHE A 54 -4.97 17.13 -6.30
C PHE A 54 -4.72 18.20 -5.21
N SER A 55 -3.85 17.91 -4.24
CA SER A 55 -3.54 18.84 -3.14
C SER A 55 -2.90 20.15 -3.60
N LEU A 56 -2.32 20.20 -4.81
CA LEU A 56 -1.80 21.45 -5.39
C LEU A 56 -2.91 22.46 -5.73
N PHE A 57 -4.13 21.98 -5.96
CA PHE A 57 -5.24 22.81 -6.41
C PHE A 57 -6.34 23.00 -5.34
N ALA A 58 -6.58 21.99 -4.51
CA ALA A 58 -7.62 22.03 -3.48
C ALA A 58 -7.37 21.00 -2.36
N GLY A 59 -8.13 21.10 -1.27
CA GLY A 59 -8.12 20.09 -0.20
C GLY A 59 -8.51 18.69 -0.69
N VAL A 60 -7.77 17.67 -0.23
CA VAL A 60 -7.95 16.26 -0.60
C VAL A 60 -9.09 15.62 0.22
N GLY A 61 -10.26 16.27 0.22
CA GLY A 61 -11.46 15.83 0.93
C GLY A 61 -12.48 15.14 0.00
N MET A 62 -13.76 15.44 0.23
CA MET A 62 -14.89 14.83 -0.49
C MET A 62 -14.79 14.96 -2.02
N ALA A 63 -14.35 16.11 -2.54
CA ALA A 63 -14.23 16.33 -3.99
C ALA A 63 -13.23 15.36 -4.64
N ALA A 64 -12.05 15.17 -4.02
CA ALA A 64 -11.06 14.21 -4.48
C ALA A 64 -11.62 12.78 -4.48
N VAL A 65 -12.32 12.39 -3.41
CA VAL A 65 -12.97 11.08 -3.34
C VAL A 65 -14.02 10.90 -4.44
N LEU A 66 -14.83 11.93 -4.73
CA LEU A 66 -15.83 11.87 -5.79
C LEU A 66 -15.20 11.65 -7.18
N PHE A 67 -14.16 12.42 -7.52
CA PHE A 67 -13.42 12.22 -8.78
C PHE A 67 -12.79 10.84 -8.87
N LEU A 68 -12.22 10.35 -7.77
CA LEU A 68 -11.68 9.00 -7.69
C LEU A 68 -12.76 7.93 -7.94
N VAL A 69 -13.94 8.07 -7.35
CA VAL A 69 -15.06 7.12 -7.54
C VAL A 69 -15.53 7.12 -8.99
N LEU A 70 -15.65 8.30 -9.62
CA LEU A 70 -16.01 8.42 -11.04
C LEU A 70 -14.97 7.72 -11.93
N PHE A 71 -13.67 7.97 -11.68
CA PHE A 71 -12.58 7.32 -12.39
C PHE A 71 -12.62 5.79 -12.21
N CYS A 72 -12.73 5.32 -10.97
CA CYS A 72 -12.79 3.89 -10.65
C CYS A 72 -14.00 3.21 -11.28
N THR A 73 -15.16 3.87 -11.30
CA THR A 73 -16.36 3.36 -11.98
C THR A 73 -16.15 3.22 -13.48
N GLY A 74 -15.58 4.25 -14.12
CA GLY A 74 -15.22 4.18 -15.54
C GLY A 74 -14.21 3.06 -15.82
N ALA A 75 -13.15 2.96 -15.02
CA ALA A 75 -12.14 1.92 -15.12
C ALA A 75 -12.74 0.51 -14.95
N ALA A 76 -13.63 0.32 -13.97
CA ALA A 76 -14.31 -0.95 -13.75
C ALA A 76 -15.17 -1.36 -14.96
N VAL A 77 -15.92 -0.42 -15.56
CA VAL A 77 -16.75 -0.68 -16.73
C VAL A 77 -15.91 -1.00 -17.97
N LEU A 78 -14.83 -0.25 -18.21
CA LEU A 78 -13.94 -0.41 -19.37
C LEU A 78 -13.09 -1.68 -19.26
N LEU A 79 -12.59 -1.99 -18.07
CA LEU A 79 -11.67 -3.11 -17.83
C LEU A 79 -12.38 -4.38 -17.37
N ARG A 80 -13.72 -4.41 -17.29
CA ARG A 80 -14.52 -5.54 -16.76
C ARG A 80 -14.12 -6.90 -17.33
N LYS A 81 -13.92 -7.00 -18.65
CA LYS A 81 -13.55 -8.27 -19.30
C LYS A 81 -12.17 -8.74 -18.85
N ARG A 82 -11.20 -7.84 -18.79
CA ARG A 82 -9.82 -8.13 -18.35
C ARG A 82 -9.76 -8.49 -16.87
N ILE A 83 -10.55 -7.83 -16.03
CA ILE A 83 -10.65 -8.14 -14.60
C ILE A 83 -11.27 -9.53 -14.40
N LEU A 84 -12.33 -9.87 -15.15
CA LEU A 84 -12.94 -11.21 -15.10
C LEU A 84 -11.96 -12.30 -15.58
N GLU A 85 -11.21 -12.05 -16.66
CA GLU A 85 -10.15 -12.95 -17.14
C GLU A 85 -9.05 -13.14 -16.09
N TYR A 86 -8.62 -12.04 -15.46
CA TYR A 86 -7.67 -12.09 -14.34
C TYR A 86 -8.19 -12.98 -13.20
N GLY A 87 -9.44 -12.79 -12.77
CA GLY A 87 -10.06 -13.60 -11.72
C GLY A 87 -10.18 -15.08 -12.09
N LYS A 88 -10.59 -15.39 -13.33
CA LYS A 88 -10.64 -16.77 -13.84
C LYS A 88 -9.26 -17.42 -13.82
N ARG A 89 -8.23 -16.69 -14.25
CA ARG A 89 -6.83 -17.15 -14.25
C ARG A 89 -6.33 -17.43 -12.83
N ARG A 90 -6.57 -16.53 -11.88
CA ARG A 90 -6.20 -16.74 -10.46
C ARG A 90 -6.88 -17.97 -9.87
N LYS A 91 -8.16 -18.18 -10.18
CA LYS A 91 -8.88 -19.39 -9.77
C LYS A 91 -8.25 -20.65 -10.37
N ALA A 92 -7.87 -20.63 -11.65
CA ALA A 92 -7.21 -21.74 -12.33
C ALA A 92 -5.79 -22.02 -11.81
N GLU A 93 -5.04 -20.99 -11.40
CA GLU A 93 -3.74 -21.11 -10.72
C GLU A 93 -3.85 -21.67 -9.28
N GLY A 94 -5.04 -22.14 -8.89
CA GLY A 94 -5.29 -22.73 -7.58
C GLY A 94 -5.39 -21.69 -6.47
N TRP A 95 -5.63 -20.41 -6.78
CA TRP A 95 -5.90 -19.32 -5.81
C TRP A 95 -7.41 -19.04 -5.62
N GLY A 96 -8.27 -20.02 -5.91
CA GLY A 96 -9.69 -19.92 -5.56
C GLY A 96 -9.91 -19.79 -4.04
N LEU A 97 -11.02 -19.15 -3.65
CA LEU A 97 -11.49 -19.12 -2.27
C LEU A 97 -11.92 -20.53 -1.83
N THR A 98 -11.03 -21.22 -1.11
CA THR A 98 -11.42 -22.38 -0.30
C THR A 98 -11.92 -21.90 1.07
N PRO A 99 -12.77 -22.67 1.77
CA PRO A 99 -13.27 -22.27 3.09
C PRO A 99 -12.14 -21.97 4.08
N ALA A 100 -11.09 -22.78 4.08
CA ALA A 100 -9.92 -22.59 4.95
C ALA A 100 -9.15 -21.30 4.63
N ARG A 101 -8.96 -20.97 3.34
CA ARG A 101 -8.29 -19.72 2.95
C ARG A 101 -9.16 -18.50 3.20
N ALA A 102 -10.47 -18.62 2.99
CA ALA A 102 -11.42 -17.57 3.32
C ALA A 102 -11.40 -17.29 4.82
N ALA A 103 -11.45 -18.34 5.66
CA ALA A 103 -11.34 -18.21 7.10
C ALA A 103 -10.01 -17.58 7.54
N ALA A 104 -8.88 -18.01 6.94
CA ALA A 104 -7.58 -17.41 7.21
C ALA A 104 -7.50 -15.92 6.79
N ALA A 105 -8.05 -15.57 5.62
CA ALA A 105 -8.11 -14.19 5.15
C ALA A 105 -8.98 -13.32 6.07
N VAL A 106 -10.16 -13.82 6.45
CA VAL A 106 -11.04 -13.14 7.41
C VAL A 106 -10.35 -12.96 8.76
N PHE A 107 -9.69 -14.00 9.27
CA PHE A 107 -8.93 -13.92 10.51
C PHE A 107 -7.84 -12.84 10.45
N LEU A 108 -7.06 -12.79 9.36
CA LEU A 108 -6.03 -11.75 9.18
C LEU A 108 -6.63 -10.35 9.09
N VAL A 109 -7.71 -10.16 8.33
CA VAL A 109 -8.40 -8.87 8.23
C VAL A 109 -8.91 -8.43 9.60
N LEU A 110 -9.49 -9.34 10.38
CA LEU A 110 -9.97 -9.05 11.74
C LEU A 110 -8.82 -8.76 12.70
N LEU A 111 -7.72 -9.51 12.62
CA LEU A 111 -6.54 -9.31 13.45
C LEU A 111 -5.93 -7.92 13.22
N PHE A 112 -5.62 -7.59 11.96
CA PHE A 112 -5.01 -6.30 11.62
C PHE A 112 -5.98 -5.12 11.83
N SER A 113 -7.28 -5.30 11.58
CA SER A 113 -8.26 -4.26 11.88
C SER A 113 -8.43 -4.03 13.38
N CYS A 114 -8.20 -5.05 14.22
CA CYS A 114 -8.13 -4.90 15.66
C CYS A 114 -6.97 -3.99 16.06
N GLY A 115 -5.74 -4.27 15.59
CA GLY A 115 -4.55 -3.44 15.85
C GLY A 115 -4.73 -2.00 15.34
N THR A 116 -5.30 -1.84 14.15
CA THR A 116 -5.58 -0.53 13.53
C THR A 116 -6.71 0.25 14.22
N SER A 117 -7.47 -0.38 15.13
CA SER A 117 -8.58 0.28 15.82
C SER A 117 -8.35 0.53 17.31
N ARG A 118 -7.36 -0.14 17.91
CA ARG A 118 -7.14 -0.17 19.37
C ARG A 118 -5.69 0.08 19.78
N GLY A 119 -4.81 0.39 18.83
CA GLY A 119 -3.42 0.69 19.11
C GLY A 119 -3.21 2.06 19.77
N PHE A 120 -1.97 2.30 20.15
CA PHE A 120 -1.45 3.54 20.69
C PHE A 120 -1.04 4.49 19.56
N MET A 121 -1.21 5.78 19.82
CA MET A 121 -0.76 6.83 18.94
C MET A 121 0.70 7.15 19.24
N HIS A 122 1.52 7.20 18.19
CA HIS A 122 2.90 7.64 18.32
C HIS A 122 2.91 9.13 18.72
N VAL A 123 3.88 9.53 19.54
CA VAL A 123 3.98 10.90 20.07
C VAL A 123 3.96 11.96 18.96
N ASP A 124 4.64 11.69 17.84
CA ASP A 124 4.67 12.59 16.68
C ASP A 124 3.32 12.78 15.98
N THR A 125 2.38 11.85 16.17
CA THR A 125 1.04 11.96 15.60
C THR A 125 0.26 13.08 16.22
N ASP A 126 0.36 13.20 17.55
CA ASP A 126 -0.27 14.28 18.31
C ASP A 126 0.45 15.62 18.11
N LEU A 127 1.68 15.60 17.59
CA LEU A 127 2.47 16.81 17.34
C LEU A 127 2.31 17.37 15.93
N TYR A 128 2.45 16.54 14.88
CA TYR A 128 2.36 17.05 13.51
C TYR A 128 1.74 16.10 12.47
N HIS A 129 1.73 14.77 12.65
CA HIS A 129 1.21 13.89 11.58
C HIS A 129 -0.27 14.13 11.33
N ALA A 130 -1.09 14.12 12.39
CA ALA A 130 -2.53 14.33 12.26
C ALA A 130 -2.86 15.74 11.75
N GLN A 131 -2.11 16.75 12.22
CA GLN A 131 -2.27 18.14 11.79
C GLN A 131 -1.90 18.31 10.32
N ALA A 132 -0.79 17.73 9.86
CA ALA A 132 -0.36 17.78 8.46
C ALA A 132 -1.39 17.11 7.54
N ILE A 133 -1.89 15.93 7.94
CA ILE A 133 -2.95 15.23 7.20
C ILE A 133 -4.21 16.09 7.10
N ARG A 134 -4.62 16.73 8.21
CA ARG A 134 -5.79 17.60 8.24
C ARG A 134 -5.63 18.83 7.35
N TRP A 135 -4.45 19.45 7.33
CA TRP A 135 -4.16 20.56 6.42
C TRP A 135 -4.30 20.15 4.95
N ILE A 136 -3.75 18.98 4.58
CA ILE A 136 -3.87 18.45 3.22
C ILE A 136 -5.32 18.13 2.87
N GLU A 137 -6.10 17.56 3.80
CA GLU A 137 -7.51 17.24 3.60
C GLU A 137 -8.37 18.50 3.39
N GLU A 138 -8.22 19.52 4.26
CA GLU A 138 -9.08 20.70 4.26
C GLU A 138 -8.65 21.74 3.21
N TYR A 139 -7.34 21.98 3.06
CA TYR A 139 -6.81 23.12 2.28
C TYR A 139 -5.88 22.70 1.14
N GLY A 140 -5.32 21.50 1.17
CA GLY A 140 -4.29 21.08 0.23
C GLY A 140 -2.91 21.65 0.61
N VAL A 141 -2.11 22.01 -0.37
CA VAL A 141 -0.79 22.62 -0.15
C VAL A 141 -0.95 24.10 0.15
N VAL A 142 -0.53 24.52 1.34
CA VAL A 142 -0.56 25.92 1.78
C VAL A 142 0.85 26.53 1.68
N PRO A 143 1.08 27.52 0.80
CA PRO A 143 2.38 28.19 0.69
C PRO A 143 2.80 28.83 2.02
N GLY A 144 4.05 28.63 2.41
CA GLY A 144 4.60 29.20 3.65
C GLY A 144 4.29 28.44 4.94
N LEU A 145 3.53 27.34 4.90
CA LEU A 145 3.19 26.55 6.11
C LEU A 145 4.43 26.05 6.87
N GLY A 146 5.48 25.66 6.15
CA GLY A 146 6.77 25.26 6.73
C GLY A 146 7.53 26.39 7.42
N CYS A 147 7.22 27.66 7.13
CA CYS A 147 7.82 28.82 7.82
C CYS A 147 7.19 29.05 9.20
N LEU A 148 5.96 28.58 9.42
CA LEU A 148 5.30 28.65 10.73
C LEU A 148 5.83 27.57 11.68
N HIS A 149 6.08 26.37 11.16
CA HIS A 149 6.66 25.28 11.92
C HIS A 149 7.41 24.32 11.00
N SER A 150 8.68 24.08 11.29
CA SER A 150 9.57 23.28 10.42
C SER A 150 9.04 21.87 10.14
N ARG A 151 8.29 21.28 11.09
CA ARG A 151 7.70 19.94 10.88
C ARG A 151 6.66 19.89 9.74
N PHE A 152 5.99 21.00 9.44
CA PHE A 152 5.09 21.06 8.29
C PHE A 152 5.83 21.24 6.95
N ALA A 153 7.14 21.50 6.97
CA ALA A 153 7.96 21.41 5.77
C ALA A 153 8.29 19.95 5.40
N TYR A 154 8.14 18.98 6.32
CA TYR A 154 8.32 17.57 6.00
C TYR A 154 7.11 17.02 5.24
N ASN A 155 7.18 17.09 3.91
CA ASN A 155 6.13 16.61 3.02
C ASN A 155 6.26 15.11 2.73
N SER A 156 5.89 14.26 3.69
CA SER A 156 5.81 12.83 3.44
C SER A 156 4.63 12.48 2.54
N ALA A 157 4.88 11.73 1.46
CA ALA A 157 3.85 11.29 0.53
C ALA A 157 2.74 10.47 1.21
N SER A 158 3.03 9.75 2.31
CA SER A 158 2.03 8.97 3.02
C SER A 158 0.94 9.82 3.68
N PHE A 159 1.20 11.11 3.97
CA PHE A 159 0.18 12.01 4.51
C PHE A 159 -0.89 12.37 3.48
N ALA A 160 -0.51 12.56 2.21
CA ALA A 160 -1.49 12.83 1.16
C ALA A 160 -2.41 11.63 0.93
N LEU A 161 -1.85 10.41 0.95
CA LEU A 161 -2.65 9.19 0.88
C LEU A 161 -3.56 9.02 2.11
N SER A 162 -3.06 9.36 3.30
CA SER A 162 -3.84 9.32 4.54
C SER A 162 -4.96 10.36 4.55
N ALA A 163 -4.75 11.55 3.98
CA ALA A 163 -5.77 12.58 3.83
C ALA A 163 -6.89 12.12 2.89
N LEU A 164 -6.53 11.52 1.74
CA LEU A 164 -7.51 10.98 0.77
C LEU A 164 -8.45 9.92 1.40
N PHE A 165 -7.93 9.15 2.36
CA PHE A 165 -8.67 8.07 3.02
C PHE A 165 -9.10 8.38 4.45
N SER A 166 -8.93 9.62 4.93
CA SER A 166 -9.34 9.99 6.29
C SER A 166 -10.85 9.93 6.46
N MET A 167 -11.63 10.16 5.39
CA MET A 167 -13.08 10.09 5.36
C MET A 167 -13.76 10.89 6.49
N ARG A 168 -13.13 11.97 6.97
CA ARG A 168 -13.68 12.76 8.08
C ARG A 168 -15.03 13.38 7.73
N TRP A 169 -15.19 13.82 6.48
CA TRP A 169 -16.46 14.33 5.97
C TRP A 169 -17.62 13.32 6.05
N LEU A 170 -17.33 12.01 6.13
CA LEU A 170 -18.33 10.95 6.23
C LEU A 170 -18.55 10.46 7.68
N PHE A 171 -17.48 10.33 8.47
CA PHE A 171 -17.54 9.75 9.82
C PHE A 171 -17.41 10.77 10.96
N GLY A 172 -17.24 12.06 10.65
CA GLY A 172 -17.03 13.15 11.62
C GLY A 172 -15.59 13.25 12.13
N GLU A 173 -14.94 12.12 12.37
CA GLU A 173 -13.55 12.00 12.84
C GLU A 173 -12.61 11.46 11.74
N PRO A 174 -11.36 11.94 11.66
CA PRO A 174 -10.40 11.46 10.67
C PRO A 174 -9.95 10.02 10.97
N MET A 175 -9.88 9.20 9.92
CA MET A 175 -9.48 7.81 10.00
C MET A 175 -8.02 7.61 9.57
N HIS A 176 -7.16 7.13 10.46
CA HIS A 176 -5.75 6.82 10.17
C HIS A 176 -5.55 5.32 9.90
N THR A 177 -6.18 4.80 8.84
CA THR A 177 -6.28 3.35 8.58
C THR A 177 -5.35 2.82 7.51
N VAL A 178 -4.71 3.71 6.73
CA VAL A 178 -3.92 3.34 5.55
C VAL A 178 -2.69 2.52 5.92
N GLN A 179 -2.01 2.88 7.01
CA GLN A 179 -0.83 2.13 7.47
C GLN A 179 -1.20 0.70 7.88
N GLY A 180 -2.30 0.52 8.62
CA GLY A 180 -2.82 -0.80 8.96
C GLY A 180 -3.20 -1.63 7.73
N PHE A 181 -3.76 -0.99 6.69
CA PHE A 181 -4.06 -1.67 5.42
C PHE A 181 -2.79 -2.10 4.67
N LEU A 182 -1.75 -1.25 4.66
CA LEU A 182 -0.45 -1.60 4.10
C LEU A 182 0.19 -2.75 4.89
N ALA A 183 0.12 -2.71 6.22
CA ALA A 183 0.62 -3.77 7.10
C ALA A 183 -0.07 -5.10 6.83
N LEU A 184 -1.39 -5.11 6.65
CA LEU A 184 -2.15 -6.29 6.20
C LEU A 184 -1.65 -6.79 4.84
N THR A 185 -1.41 -5.88 3.88
CA THR A 185 -0.92 -6.23 2.54
C THR A 185 0.46 -6.91 2.59
N VAL A 186 1.37 -6.40 3.42
CA VAL A 186 2.68 -7.02 3.69
C VAL A 186 2.52 -8.37 4.39
N GLY A 187 1.62 -8.47 5.38
CA GLY A 187 1.29 -9.73 6.05
C GLY A 187 0.81 -10.81 5.09
N ILE A 188 -0.08 -10.45 4.15
CA ILE A 188 -0.56 -11.35 3.09
C ILE A 188 0.59 -11.81 2.19
N GLN A 189 1.50 -10.90 1.80
CA GLN A 189 2.68 -11.25 0.99
C GLN A 189 3.59 -12.25 1.72
N CYS A 190 3.81 -12.06 3.02
CA CYS A 190 4.63 -12.97 3.84
C CYS A 190 4.00 -14.37 3.91
N ILE A 191 2.72 -14.46 4.24
CA ILE A 191 2.01 -15.75 4.38
C ILE A 191 1.91 -16.46 3.03
N ALA A 192 1.65 -15.74 1.94
CA ALA A 192 1.59 -16.32 0.59
C ALA A 192 2.93 -16.94 0.14
N GLY A 193 4.06 -16.37 0.58
CA GLY A 193 5.39 -16.91 0.28
C GLY A 193 5.74 -18.14 1.12
N LEU A 194 5.41 -18.09 2.42
CA LEU A 194 5.64 -19.18 3.38
C LEU A 194 4.71 -20.38 3.13
N GLY A 195 3.46 -20.16 2.73
CA GLY A 195 2.48 -21.23 2.45
C GLY A 195 2.84 -22.14 1.27
N LYS A 196 3.88 -21.80 0.51
CA LYS A 196 4.47 -22.66 -0.54
C LYS A 196 5.58 -23.59 0.01
N ALA A 197 5.81 -23.61 1.32
CA ALA A 197 6.79 -24.47 1.99
C ALA A 197 6.25 -25.90 2.24
N GLY A 198 5.81 -26.56 1.17
CA GLY A 198 5.53 -28.01 1.19
C GLY A 198 6.83 -28.83 1.19
N ASN A 199 6.72 -30.09 1.64
CA ASN A 199 7.83 -31.03 1.85
C ASN A 199 8.80 -31.07 0.65
N GLY A 200 10.05 -30.67 0.85
CA GLY A 200 11.12 -30.68 -0.17
C GLY A 200 11.53 -29.32 -0.73
N ARG A 201 10.89 -28.21 -0.35
CA ARG A 201 11.32 -26.86 -0.76
C ARG A 201 12.62 -26.46 -0.04
N ARG A 202 13.61 -26.00 -0.80
CA ARG A 202 14.82 -25.36 -0.25
C ARG A 202 14.47 -23.99 0.36
N ILE A 203 14.99 -23.72 1.56
CA ILE A 203 14.89 -22.41 2.22
C ILE A 203 15.51 -21.37 1.30
N ARG A 204 14.79 -20.26 1.07
CA ARG A 204 15.25 -19.16 0.22
C ARG A 204 15.61 -17.93 1.03
N ILE A 205 16.34 -16.98 0.43
CA ILE A 205 16.75 -15.74 1.11
C ILE A 205 15.52 -14.88 1.42
N SER A 206 14.56 -14.86 0.50
CA SER A 206 13.28 -14.17 0.69
C SER A 206 12.50 -14.66 1.93
N ASP A 207 12.69 -15.91 2.37
CA ASP A 207 11.99 -16.48 3.53
C ASP A 207 12.52 -15.92 4.86
N PHE A 208 13.83 -15.63 4.96
CA PHE A 208 14.40 -14.95 6.13
C PHE A 208 13.88 -13.52 6.26
N LEU A 209 13.77 -12.82 5.13
CA LEU A 209 13.25 -11.46 5.14
C LEU A 209 11.76 -11.42 5.50
N ARG A 210 10.97 -12.42 5.08
CA ARG A 210 9.58 -12.59 5.53
C ARG A 210 9.49 -12.81 7.03
N LEU A 211 10.38 -13.61 7.62
CA LEU A 211 10.41 -13.79 9.07
C LEU A 211 10.70 -12.45 9.79
N GLY A 212 11.67 -11.68 9.28
CA GLY A 212 11.95 -10.32 9.77
C GLY A 212 10.75 -9.38 9.64
N ALA A 213 10.04 -9.43 8.50
CA ALA A 213 8.82 -8.65 8.29
C ALA A 213 7.70 -9.07 9.24
N VAL A 214 7.51 -10.38 9.49
CA VAL A 214 6.53 -10.89 10.46
C VAL A 214 6.87 -10.41 11.88
N TYR A 215 8.13 -10.50 12.28
CA TYR A 215 8.59 -9.95 13.56
C TYR A 215 8.28 -8.44 13.65
N TYR A 216 8.64 -7.68 12.62
CA TYR A 216 8.33 -6.25 12.55
C TYR A 216 6.82 -5.96 12.67
N LEU A 217 5.98 -6.73 11.98
CA LEU A 217 4.52 -6.60 12.07
C LEU A 217 3.98 -6.88 13.48
N THR A 218 4.62 -7.75 14.26
CA THR A 218 4.23 -7.99 15.66
C THR A 218 4.55 -6.81 16.57
N VAL A 219 5.71 -6.17 16.36
CA VAL A 219 6.10 -4.95 17.08
C VAL A 219 5.18 -3.80 16.68
N LEU A 220 4.92 -3.65 15.37
CA LEU A 220 4.07 -2.59 14.82
C LEU A 220 2.60 -2.72 15.25
N PHE A 221 2.12 -3.92 15.63
CA PHE A 221 0.71 -4.19 15.89
C PHE A 221 0.06 -3.20 16.87
N GLY A 222 0.79 -2.80 17.90
CA GLY A 222 0.34 -1.83 18.89
C GLY A 222 0.29 -0.39 18.39
N GLU A 223 0.92 -0.05 17.27
CA GLU A 223 1.08 1.33 16.78
C GLU A 223 0.53 1.52 15.35
N MET A 224 -0.20 0.53 14.82
CA MET A 224 -0.78 0.57 13.47
C MET A 224 -1.77 1.72 13.24
N VAL A 225 -2.37 2.24 14.33
CA VAL A 225 -3.30 3.39 14.30
C VAL A 225 -2.58 4.68 13.92
N SER A 226 -1.30 4.76 14.28
CA SER A 226 -0.51 5.97 14.11
C SER A 226 -0.07 6.10 12.65
N PRO A 227 -0.35 7.22 11.95
CA PRO A 227 0.08 7.48 10.57
C PRO A 227 1.57 7.87 10.50
N ALA A 228 2.44 7.08 11.12
CA ALA A 228 3.86 7.35 11.20
C ALA A 228 4.57 6.99 9.89
N THR A 229 5.28 7.98 9.33
CA THR A 229 5.99 7.87 8.04
C THR A 229 7.08 6.78 8.05
N ASP A 230 7.65 6.51 9.22
CA ASP A 230 8.65 5.48 9.53
C ASP A 230 8.10 4.11 9.23
N TYR A 231 6.92 3.84 9.80
CA TYR A 231 6.29 2.54 9.74
C TYR A 231 5.79 2.28 8.33
N PHE A 232 5.21 3.31 7.70
CA PHE A 232 4.84 3.26 6.30
C PHE A 232 6.04 2.95 5.38
N ALA A 233 7.16 3.67 5.55
CA ALA A 233 8.36 3.45 4.75
C ALA A 233 8.96 2.06 4.99
N MET A 234 9.06 1.60 6.24
CA MET A 234 9.59 0.27 6.56
C MET A 234 8.73 -0.85 5.96
N LEU A 235 7.40 -0.72 6.01
CA LEU A 235 6.50 -1.67 5.35
C LEU A 235 6.73 -1.75 3.84
N LEU A 236 6.91 -0.60 3.17
CA LEU A 236 7.24 -0.57 1.74
C LEU A 236 8.62 -1.16 1.45
N VAL A 237 9.62 -0.90 2.29
CA VAL A 237 10.96 -1.47 2.15
C VAL A 237 10.91 -3.00 2.27
N PHE A 238 10.24 -3.55 3.28
CA PHE A 238 10.02 -4.99 3.40
C PHE A 238 9.30 -5.54 2.17
N TYR A 239 8.23 -4.88 1.73
CA TYR A 239 7.45 -5.30 0.58
C TYR A 239 8.32 -5.40 -0.68
N VAL A 240 9.06 -4.34 -1.00
CA VAL A 240 9.92 -4.27 -2.18
C VAL A 240 11.03 -5.30 -2.11
N LEU A 241 11.74 -5.40 -0.98
CA LEU A 241 12.85 -6.34 -0.85
C LEU A 241 12.39 -7.79 -0.98
N ILE A 242 11.26 -8.16 -0.36
CA ILE A 242 10.68 -9.51 -0.50
C ILE A 242 10.30 -9.74 -1.97
N ALA A 243 9.66 -8.75 -2.61
CA ALA A 243 9.26 -8.86 -4.01
C ALA A 243 10.46 -8.98 -4.95
N TRP A 244 11.52 -8.21 -4.70
CA TRP A 244 12.75 -8.21 -5.50
C TRP A 244 13.47 -9.55 -5.42
N LEU A 245 13.63 -10.09 -4.19
CA LEU A 245 14.22 -11.41 -3.98
C LEU A 245 13.37 -12.52 -4.61
N ASP A 246 12.03 -12.42 -4.55
CA ASP A 246 11.15 -13.37 -5.22
C ASP A 246 11.37 -13.41 -6.74
N GLU A 247 11.55 -12.25 -7.38
CA GLU A 247 11.82 -12.21 -8.82
C GLU A 247 13.20 -12.79 -9.16
N LEU A 248 14.24 -12.47 -8.37
CA LEU A 248 15.59 -13.04 -8.52
C LEU A 248 15.58 -14.56 -8.35
N GLU A 249 14.92 -15.07 -7.31
CA GLU A 249 14.81 -16.50 -7.02
C GLU A 249 13.93 -17.25 -8.02
N ALA A 250 13.01 -16.54 -8.70
CA ALA A 250 12.23 -17.09 -9.81
C ALA A 250 12.99 -17.08 -11.14
N GLY A 251 14.20 -16.50 -11.19
CA GLY A 251 15.00 -16.38 -12.41
C GLY A 251 14.35 -15.47 -13.46
N GLU A 252 13.63 -14.43 -13.02
CA GLU A 252 12.99 -13.48 -13.92
C GLU A 252 14.04 -12.73 -14.75
N ARG A 253 13.82 -12.68 -16.07
CA ARG A 253 14.77 -12.08 -17.03
C ARG A 253 14.27 -10.78 -17.61
N HIS A 254 12.98 -10.49 -17.50
CA HIS A 254 12.42 -9.26 -18.02
C HIS A 254 12.79 -8.10 -17.09
N ALA A 255 13.12 -6.94 -17.68
CA ALA A 255 13.45 -5.75 -16.91
C ALA A 255 12.21 -5.10 -16.25
N ALA A 256 11.00 -5.34 -16.79
CA ALA A 256 9.81 -4.63 -16.35
C ALA A 256 9.42 -4.85 -14.87
N PRO A 257 9.45 -6.08 -14.31
CA PRO A 257 9.27 -6.29 -12.86
C PRO A 257 10.25 -5.47 -12.01
N TYR A 258 11.55 -5.50 -12.31
CA TYR A 258 12.57 -4.74 -11.57
C TYR A 258 12.42 -3.24 -11.74
N ALA A 259 12.03 -2.76 -12.93
CA ALA A 259 11.74 -1.35 -13.17
C ALA A 259 10.55 -0.86 -12.33
N LEU A 260 9.47 -1.65 -12.23
CA LEU A 260 8.32 -1.33 -11.38
C LEU A 260 8.67 -1.31 -9.89
N LEU A 261 9.49 -2.27 -9.43
CA LEU A 261 10.00 -2.26 -8.07
C LEU A 261 10.93 -1.05 -7.81
N SER A 262 11.71 -0.65 -8.80
CA SER A 262 12.55 0.56 -8.73
C SER A 262 11.69 1.83 -8.62
N LEU A 263 10.61 1.94 -9.39
CA LEU A 263 9.63 3.03 -9.25
C LEU A 263 8.99 3.03 -7.86
N LEU A 264 8.72 1.85 -7.30
CA LEU A 264 8.20 1.74 -5.95
C LEU A 264 9.23 2.16 -4.87
N LEU A 265 10.52 1.95 -5.09
CA LEU A 265 11.58 2.49 -4.23
C LEU A 265 11.67 4.01 -4.32
N VAL A 266 11.53 4.59 -5.52
CA VAL A 266 11.48 6.05 -5.69
C VAL A 266 10.29 6.61 -4.92
N PHE A 267 9.11 5.99 -5.05
CA PHE A 267 7.95 6.33 -4.24
C PHE A 267 8.24 6.22 -2.74
N THR A 268 8.89 5.14 -2.29
CA THR A 268 9.25 4.95 -0.87
C THR A 268 10.19 6.05 -0.35
N ALA A 269 11.11 6.56 -1.18
CA ALA A 269 11.95 7.70 -0.84
C ALA A 269 11.15 9.00 -0.63
N THR A 270 10.03 9.18 -1.35
CA THR A 270 9.10 10.31 -1.12
C THR A 270 8.28 10.18 0.16
N VAL A 271 8.12 8.95 0.68
CA VAL A 271 7.52 8.73 2.00
C VAL A 271 8.54 9.08 3.09
N LYS A 272 9.77 8.57 2.98
CA LYS A 272 10.84 8.88 3.93
C LYS A 272 12.19 8.85 3.25
N LEU A 273 12.91 9.97 3.31
CA LEU A 273 14.20 10.14 2.62
C LEU A 273 15.24 9.10 3.05
N SER A 274 15.22 8.62 4.29
CA SER A 274 16.13 7.57 4.77
C SER A 274 15.99 6.26 3.98
N ALA A 275 14.83 5.99 3.37
CA ALA A 275 14.63 4.83 2.50
C ALA A 275 15.28 4.99 1.12
N ALA A 276 15.76 6.19 0.75
CA ALA A 276 16.45 6.43 -0.51
C ALA A 276 17.74 5.59 -0.65
N VAL A 277 18.36 5.16 0.45
CA VAL A 277 19.50 4.22 0.43
C VAL A 277 19.14 2.93 -0.30
N MET A 278 17.88 2.51 -0.26
CA MET A 278 17.41 1.32 -0.96
C MET A 278 17.45 1.47 -2.49
N LEU A 279 17.50 2.69 -3.03
CA LEU A 279 17.65 2.94 -4.48
C LEU A 279 18.97 2.42 -5.04
N LEU A 280 19.96 2.11 -4.20
CA LEU A 280 21.19 1.43 -4.64
C LEU A 280 20.91 0.07 -5.29
N LEU A 281 19.78 -0.59 -4.97
CA LEU A 281 19.35 -1.82 -5.63
C LEU A 281 19.12 -1.64 -7.13
N VAL A 282 18.74 -0.44 -7.57
CA VAL A 282 18.49 -0.12 -8.98
C VAL A 282 19.76 -0.18 -9.81
N LEU A 283 20.94 -0.07 -9.19
CA LEU A 283 22.24 -0.16 -9.88
C LEU A 283 22.54 -1.57 -10.39
N LYS A 284 21.83 -2.60 -9.92
CA LYS A 284 21.92 -3.97 -10.44
C LYS A 284 20.52 -4.54 -10.70
N PRO A 285 19.85 -4.10 -11.79
CA PRO A 285 18.46 -4.48 -12.05
C PRO A 285 18.30 -5.89 -12.67
N ALA A 286 19.37 -6.66 -12.85
CA ALA A 286 19.36 -8.05 -13.32
C ALA A 286 20.69 -8.74 -12.98
#